data_AF-A0A9D2LY58-F1
#
_entry.id   AF-A0A9D2LY58-F1
#
_cell.length_a   1.000
_cell.length_b   1.000
_cell.length_c   1.000
_cell.angle_alpha   90.00
_cell.angle_beta   90.00
_cell.angle_gamma   90.00
#
_symmetry.space_group_name_H-M   'P 1'
#
loop_
_entity.id
_entity.type
_entity.pdbx_description
1 polymer ?
#
loop_
_entity_poly.entity_id
_entity_poly.type
_entity_poly.pdbx_seq_one_letter_code
_entity_poly.pdbx_strand_id
1 'polypeptide(L)'
;VLNVFIHADRQERLRRAVKEYGIPQDQAASVLHRFDHRRSNFYHANTGRSWREREGYHMVLDSGLLGVELCSQLLVAAAQSEG
;
A
#
# COMPACT_ATOMS: atom_id res chain seq x y z
N VAL A 1 17.43 -6.16 1.62
CA VAL A 1 16.22 -5.35 1.93
C VAL A 1 15.12 -5.77 0.98
N LEU A 2 13.96 -6.21 1.49
CA LEU A 2 12.82 -6.65 0.67
C LEU A 2 11.87 -5.46 0.43
N ASN A 3 11.86 -4.91 -0.78
CA ASN A 3 10.91 -3.88 -1.21
C ASN A 3 9.55 -4.51 -1.59
N VAL A 4 8.48 -4.14 -0.88
CA VAL A 4 7.11 -4.65 -1.11
C VAL A 4 6.12 -3.51 -1.26
N PHE A 5 5.24 -3.62 -2.25
CA PHE A 5 4.12 -2.69 -2.44
C PHE A 5 2.80 -3.33 -2.00
N ILE A 6 2.16 -2.76 -0.97
CA ILE A 6 0.84 -3.19 -0.50
C ILE A 6 -0.22 -2.24 -1.03
N HIS A 7 -1.22 -2.79 -1.72
CA HIS A 7 -2.37 -2.03 -2.19
C HIS A 7 -3.69 -2.70 -1.82
N ALA A 8 -4.78 -2.03 -2.18
CA ALA A 8 -6.15 -2.51 -2.17
C ALA A 8 -6.95 -1.64 -3.15
N ASP A 9 -8.13 -2.10 -3.55
CA ASP A 9 -9.02 -1.28 -4.37
C ASP A 9 -9.45 -0.01 -3.63
N ARG A 10 -9.90 0.99 -4.39
CA ARG A 10 -10.24 2.30 -3.83
C ARG A 10 -11.38 2.23 -2.81
N GLN A 11 -12.39 1.38 -3.01
CA GLN A 11 -13.54 1.30 -2.12
C GLN A 11 -13.15 0.67 -0.79
N GLU A 12 -12.34 -0.39 -0.81
CA GLU A 12 -11.83 -1.01 0.41
C GLU A 12 -10.97 -0.02 1.19
N ARG A 13 -10.09 0.73 0.52
CA ARG A 13 -9.27 1.76 1.17
C ARG A 13 -10.10 2.86 1.82
N LEU A 14 -11.18 3.30 1.16
CA LEU A 14 -12.12 4.28 1.74
C LEU A 14 -12.86 3.69 2.95
N ARG A 15 -13.33 2.44 2.84
CA ARG A 15 -13.99 1.73 3.94
C ARG A 15 -13.09 1.67 5.17
N ARG A 16 -11.82 1.29 5.02
CA ARG A 16 -10.83 1.26 6.11
C ARG A 16 -10.55 2.66 6.66
N ALA A 17 -10.39 3.65 5.80
CA ALA A 17 -10.17 5.03 6.21
C ALA A 17 -11.26 5.53 7.18
N VAL A 18 -12.52 5.23 6.90
CA VAL A 18 -13.64 5.60 7.77
C VAL A 18 -13.72 4.70 9.00
N LYS A 19 -13.78 3.38 8.80
CA LYS A 19 -14.09 2.43 9.88
C LYS A 19 -12.94 2.20 10.86
N GLU A 20 -11.72 2.16 10.37
CA GLU A 20 -10.54 1.77 11.16
C GLU A 20 -9.73 2.99 11.60
N TYR A 21 -9.63 4.02 10.75
CA TYR A 21 -8.85 5.23 11.06
C TYR A 21 -9.71 6.41 11.55
N GLY A 22 -11.03 6.25 11.59
CA GLY A 22 -11.95 7.29 12.08
C GLY A 22 -11.99 8.55 11.23
N ILE A 23 -11.56 8.49 9.96
CA ILE A 23 -11.60 9.64 9.07
C ILE A 23 -13.07 9.91 8.69
N PRO A 24 -13.55 11.16 8.79
CA PRO A 24 -14.90 11.51 8.34
C PRO A 24 -15.15 11.07 6.89
N GLN A 25 -16.32 10.48 6.62
CA GLN A 25 -16.64 9.88 5.33
C GLN A 25 -16.55 10.86 4.16
N ASP A 26 -16.97 12.10 4.38
CA ASP A 26 -16.88 13.23 3.44
C ASP A 26 -15.42 13.63 3.14
N GLN A 27 -14.50 13.39 4.08
CA GLN A 27 -13.08 13.71 3.95
C GLN A 27 -12.23 12.53 3.45
N ALA A 28 -12.70 11.29 3.59
CA ALA A 28 -11.92 10.08 3.35
C ALA A 28 -11.27 10.06 1.95
N ALA A 29 -11.99 10.46 0.91
CA ALA A 29 -11.47 10.50 -0.46
C ALA A 29 -10.35 11.55 -0.64
N SER A 30 -10.51 12.74 -0.07
CA SER A 30 -9.51 13.82 -0.13
C SER A 30 -8.25 13.43 0.64
N VAL A 31 -8.41 12.88 1.84
CA VAL A 31 -7.31 12.40 2.67
C VAL A 31 -6.53 11.30 1.96
N LEU A 32 -7.22 10.33 1.35
CA LEU A 32 -6.60 9.25 0.59
C LEU A 32 -5.79 9.78 -0.60
N HIS A 33 -6.37 10.69 -1.37
CA HIS A 33 -5.70 11.32 -2.50
C HIS A 33 -4.44 12.08 -2.06
N ARG A 34 -4.53 12.88 -0.99
CA ARG A 34 -3.40 13.63 -0.43
C ARG A 34 -2.25 12.73 -0.02
N PHE A 35 -2.53 11.60 0.61
CA PHE A 35 -1.49 10.65 1.01
C PHE A 35 -0.86 9.93 -0.18
N ASP A 36 -1.65 9.51 -1.17
CA ASP A 36 -1.13 8.89 -2.39
C ASP A 36 -0.23 9.86 -3.15
N HIS A 37 -0.63 11.12 -3.28
CA HIS A 37 0.17 12.15 -3.94
C HIS A 37 1.49 12.39 -3.20
N ARG A 38 1.45 12.50 -1.85
CA ARG A 38 2.67 12.67 -1.04
C ARG A 38 3.64 11.50 -1.20
N ARG A 39 3.14 10.26 -1.17
CA ARG A 39 3.96 9.04 -1.36
C ARG A 39 4.57 8.99 -2.75
N SER A 40 3.77 9.31 -3.77
CA SER A 40 4.23 9.37 -5.16
C SER A 40 5.37 10.37 -5.34
N ASN A 41 5.22 11.59 -4.81
CA ASN A 41 6.23 12.63 -4.92
C ASN A 41 7.51 12.28 -4.17
N PHE A 42 7.38 11.75 -2.94
CA PHE A 42 8.54 11.32 -2.15
C PHE A 42 9.30 10.20 -2.86
N TYR A 43 8.59 9.15 -3.28
CA TYR A 43 9.22 8.01 -3.96
C TYR A 43 9.92 8.46 -5.25
N HIS A 44 9.27 9.30 -6.06
CA HIS A 44 9.87 9.84 -7.28
C HIS A 44 11.09 10.70 -7.00
N ALA A 45 11.02 11.62 -6.03
CA ALA A 45 12.15 12.47 -5.67
C ALA A 45 13.39 11.68 -5.20
N ASN A 46 13.17 10.52 -4.57
CA ASN A 46 14.25 9.69 -4.03
C ASN A 46 14.75 8.60 -4.99
N THR A 47 13.92 8.13 -5.92
CA THR A 47 14.27 6.97 -6.78
C THR A 47 14.29 7.29 -8.27
N GLY A 48 13.71 8.43 -8.69
CA GLY A 48 13.45 8.75 -10.09
C GLY A 48 12.37 7.89 -10.75
N ARG A 49 11.70 7.01 -9.99
CA ARG A 49 10.72 6.05 -10.50
C ARG A 49 9.29 6.41 -10.10
N SER A 50 8.32 5.83 -10.81
CA SER A 50 6.92 5.97 -10.43
C SER A 50 6.61 5.07 -9.24
N TRP A 51 5.94 5.61 -8.22
CA TRP A 51 5.50 4.84 -7.04
C TRP A 51 4.58 3.66 -7.39
N ARG A 52 3.90 3.73 -8.54
CA ARG A 52 2.98 2.69 -9.04
C ARG A 52 3.63 1.71 -10.01
N GLU A 53 4.90 1.88 -10.36
CA GLU A 53 5.66 0.96 -11.21
C GLU A 53 5.93 -0.33 -10.44
N ARG A 54 5.33 -1.44 -10.89
CA ARG A 54 5.38 -2.72 -10.16
C ARG A 54 6.79 -3.31 -10.16
N GLU A 55 7.52 -3.06 -11.23
CA GLU A 55 8.91 -3.44 -11.48
C GLU A 55 9.88 -2.83 -10.46
N GLY A 56 9.45 -1.79 -9.72
CA GLY A 56 10.21 -1.19 -8.61
C GLY A 56 10.20 -2.01 -7.32
N TYR A 57 9.43 -3.10 -7.25
CA TYR A 57 9.24 -3.90 -6.03
C TYR A 57 9.50 -5.37 -6.29
N HIS A 58 10.04 -6.09 -5.30
CA HIS A 58 10.21 -7.54 -5.39
C HIS A 58 8.87 -8.28 -5.22
N MET A 59 7.92 -7.67 -4.50
CA MET A 59 6.58 -8.20 -4.29
C MET A 59 5.52 -7.09 -4.34
N VAL A 60 4.35 -7.43 -4.87
CA VAL A 60 3.16 -6.57 -4.88
C VAL A 60 1.98 -7.39 -4.36
N LEU A 61 1.37 -6.96 -3.26
CA LEU A 61 0.27 -7.69 -2.61
C LEU A 61 -0.99 -6.84 -2.51
N ASP A 62 -2.13 -7.44 -2.84
CA ASP A 62 -3.45 -6.83 -2.66
C ASP A 62 -4.05 -7.26 -1.31
N SER A 63 -3.94 -6.39 -0.31
CA SER A 63 -4.49 -6.61 1.03
C SER A 63 -6.02 -6.47 1.11
N GLY A 64 -6.66 -5.92 0.08
CA GLY A 64 -8.12 -5.87 -0.02
C GLY A 64 -8.69 -7.21 -0.44
N LEU A 65 -8.01 -7.89 -1.38
CA LEU A 65 -8.37 -9.23 -1.85
C LEU A 65 -7.90 -10.33 -0.89
N LEU A 66 -6.64 -10.30 -0.46
CA LEU A 66 -6.01 -11.37 0.33
C LEU A 66 -6.28 -11.25 1.84
N GLY A 67 -6.64 -10.04 2.30
CA GLY A 67 -6.71 -9.73 3.73
C GLY A 67 -5.33 -9.45 4.36
N VAL A 68 -5.35 -8.76 5.50
CA VAL A 68 -4.13 -8.31 6.20
C VAL A 68 -3.33 -9.51 6.75
N GLU A 69 -4.02 -10.51 7.30
CA GLU A 69 -3.37 -11.68 7.91
C GLU A 69 -2.54 -12.49 6.91
N LEU A 70 -3.12 -12.82 5.76
CA LEU A 70 -2.40 -13.57 4.72
C LEU A 70 -1.24 -12.74 4.14
N CYS A 71 -1.45 -11.43 3.91
CA CYS A 71 -0.35 -10.55 3.50
C CYS A 71 0.80 -10.55 4.52
N SER A 72 0.50 -10.52 5.83
CA SER A 72 1.51 -10.57 6.88
C SER A 72 2.31 -11.88 6.85
N GLN A 73 1.62 -13.02 6.71
CA GLN A 73 2.26 -14.34 6.61
C GLN A 73 3.19 -14.44 5.39
N LEU A 74 2.75 -13.95 4.22
CA LEU A 74 3.54 -13.93 3.00
C LEU A 74 4.79 -13.04 3.14
N LEU A 75 4.66 -11.90 3.81
CA LEU A 75 5.79 -11.01 4.09
C LEU A 75 6.83 -11.68 5.02
N VAL A 76 6.37 -12.36 6.08
CA VAL A 76 7.25 -13.09 7.00
C VAL A 76 7.97 -14.21 6.28
N ALA A 77 7.24 -15.03 5.51
CA ALA A 77 7.82 -16.12 4.74
C ALA A 77 8.88 -15.62 3.74
N ALA A 78 8.58 -14.54 3.00
CA ALA A 78 9.53 -13.96 2.05
C ALA A 78 10.75 -13.30 2.73
N ALA A 79 10.58 -12.74 3.94
CA ALA A 79 11.70 -12.17 4.69
C ALA A 79 12.62 -13.25 5.30
N GLN A 80 12.08 -14.44 5.55
CA GLN A 80 12.81 -15.58 6.11
C GLN A 80 13.35 -16.54 5.04
N SER A 81 12.95 -16.39 3.78
CA SER A 81 13.46 -17.26 2.72
C SER A 81 14.95 -16.99 2.52
N GLU A 82 15.77 -17.97 2.87
CA GLU A 82 17.18 -18.01 2.46
C GLU A 82 17.19 -18.36 0.97
N GLY A 83 17.59 -17.40 0.14
CA GLY A 83 18.02 -17.64 -1.23
C GLY A 83 19.50 -17.97 -1.27
#